data_AF-A0A8I1QYX8-F1
#
_entry.id   AF-A0A8I1QYX8-F1
#
_cell.length_a   1.000
_cell.length_b   1.000
_cell.length_c   1.000
_cell.angle_alpha   90.00
_cell.angle_beta   90.00
_cell.angle_gamma   90.00
#
_symmetry.space_group_name_H-M   'P 1'
#
loop_
_entity.id
_entity.type
_entity.pdbx_description
1 polymer ?
#
loop_
_entity_poly.entity_id
_entity_poly.type
_entity_poly.pdbx_seq_one_letter_code
_entity_poly.pdbx_strand_id
1 'polypeptide(L)'
;MRTNDNGESGSVALYWDFENLHAGLMEAKYGEGAYAKQDNRFKVQEPLIDVQALVELGASFGPVAINRAYGNWQYFGRYRDALLQGSVELIQLFPPGASAKNGADIKLCLDATEDLSRFAHIKTVIVVGGDSDYMPVAQKIKAAGRTLIGIGNRKNTNKHWAKSCHEFRFYDSLIEPEALVDSKKGDAREAATTSPANPAADLLRRALHLLSESTGEPWVNKANVLPLIKRLDPTFDPKDFGYAGFGEMLKALEAVVEVRKSEDAHHLRLRR
;
A
#
# COMPACT_ATOMS: atom_id res chain seq x y z
N MET A 1 15.00 -26.49 28.34
CA MET A 1 13.82 -26.64 27.47
C MET A 1 14.10 -25.82 26.22
N ARG A 2 14.60 -26.45 25.15
CA ARG A 2 14.87 -25.77 23.88
C ARG A 2 13.53 -25.48 23.24
N THR A 3 13.14 -24.22 23.13
CA THR A 3 12.00 -23.82 22.31
C THR A 3 12.38 -24.08 20.86
N ASN A 4 11.76 -25.08 20.25
CA ASN A 4 11.76 -25.23 18.81
C ASN A 4 11.07 -23.99 18.23
N ASP A 5 11.85 -23.00 17.84
CA ASP A 5 11.43 -21.88 17.00
C ASP A 5 11.30 -22.41 15.56
N ASN A 6 10.38 -23.35 15.35
CA ASN A 6 9.86 -23.62 14.02
C ASN A 6 9.06 -22.38 13.67
N GLY A 7 9.54 -21.59 12.71
CA GLY A 7 8.97 -20.29 12.33
C GLY A 7 7.46 -20.34 12.12
N GLU A 8 6.71 -20.10 13.21
CA GLU A 8 5.26 -19.95 13.16
C GLU A 8 5.01 -18.67 12.37
N SER A 9 4.55 -18.84 11.13
CA SER A 9 4.02 -17.74 10.34
C SER A 9 2.92 -17.08 11.16
N GLY A 10 3.18 -15.86 11.63
CA GLY A 10 2.21 -15.12 12.41
C GLY A 10 0.92 -14.86 11.66
N SER A 11 -0.17 -14.61 12.40
CA SER A 11 -1.45 -14.33 11.79
C SER A 11 -1.56 -12.89 11.28
N VAL A 12 -2.57 -12.69 10.44
CA VAL A 12 -2.88 -11.42 9.78
C VAL A 12 -4.15 -10.83 10.38
N ALA A 13 -4.16 -9.51 10.59
CA ALA A 13 -5.35 -8.75 10.92
C ALA A 13 -5.64 -7.73 9.82
N LEU A 14 -6.85 -7.77 9.26
CA LEU A 14 -7.33 -6.84 8.24
C LEU A 14 -8.34 -5.88 8.86
N TYR A 15 -8.14 -4.60 8.63
CA TYR A 15 -9.03 -3.54 9.07
C TYR A 15 -9.37 -2.61 7.89
N TRP A 16 -10.65 -2.49 7.57
CA TRP A 16 -11.10 -1.82 6.36
C TRP A 16 -11.92 -0.61 6.72
N ASP A 17 -11.43 0.58 6.37
CA ASP A 17 -12.32 1.73 6.23
C ASP A 17 -13.06 1.59 4.89
N PHE A 18 -14.15 0.83 4.94
CA PHE A 18 -14.86 0.37 3.75
C PHE A 18 -15.48 1.55 3.00
N GLU A 19 -16.05 2.52 3.73
CA GLU A 19 -16.58 3.75 3.15
C GLU A 19 -15.46 4.59 2.51
N ASN A 20 -14.29 4.72 3.15
CA ASN A 20 -13.19 5.48 2.58
C ASN A 20 -12.70 4.90 1.25
N LEU A 21 -12.49 3.57 1.19
CA LEU A 21 -12.09 2.92 -0.05
C LEU A 21 -13.17 3.06 -1.12
N HIS A 22 -14.44 2.79 -0.77
CA HIS A 22 -15.55 2.87 -1.72
C HIS A 22 -15.73 4.28 -2.27
N ALA A 23 -15.72 5.29 -1.40
CA ALA A 23 -15.81 6.69 -1.77
C ALA A 23 -14.70 7.06 -2.75
N GLY A 24 -13.46 6.66 -2.48
CA GLY A 24 -12.34 6.91 -3.38
C GLY A 24 -12.54 6.27 -4.75
N LEU A 25 -12.98 5.02 -4.82
CA LEU A 25 -13.25 4.33 -6.10
C LEU A 25 -14.41 4.99 -6.87
N MET A 26 -15.42 5.43 -6.14
CA MET A 26 -16.58 6.12 -6.70
C MET A 26 -16.16 7.47 -7.30
N GLU A 27 -15.33 8.25 -6.61
CA GLU A 27 -14.77 9.49 -7.13
C GLU A 27 -13.82 9.27 -8.30
N ALA A 28 -13.03 8.19 -8.27
CA ALA A 28 -12.17 7.83 -9.39
C ALA A 28 -12.97 7.51 -10.67
N LYS A 29 -14.17 6.92 -10.51
CA LYS A 29 -15.05 6.50 -11.61
C LYS A 29 -15.98 7.61 -12.10
N TYR A 30 -16.54 8.41 -11.18
CA TYR A 30 -17.62 9.36 -11.48
C TYR A 30 -17.22 10.84 -11.29
N GLY A 31 -16.00 11.11 -10.84
CA GLY A 31 -15.47 12.45 -10.62
C GLY A 31 -15.40 12.85 -9.14
N GLU A 32 -14.55 13.82 -8.84
CA GLU A 32 -14.31 14.33 -7.48
C GLU A 32 -15.60 14.82 -6.82
N GLY A 33 -15.78 14.49 -5.54
CA GLY A 33 -16.96 14.86 -4.75
C GLY A 33 -18.24 14.11 -5.15
N ALA A 34 -18.18 13.13 -6.07
CA ALA A 34 -19.33 12.33 -6.43
C ALA A 34 -19.92 11.60 -5.21
N TYR A 35 -19.08 11.10 -4.29
CA TYR A 35 -19.53 10.43 -3.07
C TYR A 35 -20.06 11.37 -2.00
N ALA A 36 -19.41 12.52 -1.79
CA ALA A 36 -19.77 13.45 -0.71
C ALA A 36 -21.16 14.09 -0.87
N LYS A 37 -21.75 14.07 -2.08
CA LYS A 37 -23.12 14.55 -2.30
C LYS A 37 -24.10 13.73 -1.46
N GLN A 38 -24.93 14.40 -0.68
CA GLN A 38 -25.90 13.77 0.23
C GLN A 38 -26.78 12.73 -0.48
N ASP A 39 -27.23 13.04 -1.70
CA ASP A 39 -28.05 12.14 -2.53
C ASP A 39 -27.30 10.87 -2.96
N ASN A 40 -25.97 10.88 -2.95
CA ASN A 40 -25.15 9.76 -3.38
C ASN A 40 -24.63 8.92 -2.23
N ARG A 41 -24.26 9.52 -1.09
CA ARG A 41 -23.76 8.78 0.08
C ARG A 41 -24.86 7.95 0.76
N PHE A 42 -26.08 8.49 0.83
CA PHE A 42 -27.19 7.92 1.61
C PHE A 42 -28.22 7.19 0.74
N LYS A 43 -27.73 6.45 -0.27
CA LYS A 43 -28.54 5.53 -1.09
C LYS A 43 -27.83 4.19 -1.25
N VAL A 44 -28.51 3.19 -1.79
CA VAL A 44 -27.89 1.88 -2.06
C VAL A 44 -26.68 2.04 -2.98
N GLN A 45 -25.52 1.55 -2.53
CA GLN A 45 -24.24 1.66 -3.21
C GLN A 45 -24.02 0.51 -4.20
N GLU A 46 -23.43 0.85 -5.34
CA GLU A 46 -22.98 -0.15 -6.32
C GLU A 46 -21.68 -0.82 -5.86
N PRO A 47 -21.53 -2.13 -6.12
CA PRO A 47 -20.26 -2.83 -5.94
C PRO A 47 -19.14 -2.24 -6.80
N LEU A 48 -18.09 -1.74 -6.15
CA LEU A 48 -16.84 -1.23 -6.72
C LEU A 48 -15.63 -1.90 -6.08
N ILE A 49 -15.79 -2.42 -4.84
CA ILE A 49 -14.74 -3.14 -4.12
C ILE A 49 -14.86 -4.63 -4.42
N ASP A 50 -13.77 -5.24 -4.86
CA ASP A 50 -13.57 -6.67 -4.90
C ASP A 50 -13.12 -7.12 -3.52
N VAL A 51 -14.09 -7.61 -2.74
CA VAL A 51 -13.86 -8.08 -1.37
C VAL A 51 -12.96 -9.32 -1.38
N GLN A 52 -13.11 -10.22 -2.36
CA GLN A 52 -12.37 -11.47 -2.36
C GLN A 52 -10.89 -11.23 -2.63
N ALA A 53 -10.56 -10.37 -3.60
CA ALA A 53 -9.16 -10.01 -3.90
C ALA A 53 -8.41 -9.44 -2.67
N LEU A 54 -9.07 -8.60 -1.86
CA LEU A 54 -8.47 -8.04 -0.64
C LEU A 54 -8.30 -9.09 0.47
N VAL A 55 -9.26 -10.00 0.62
CA VAL A 55 -9.16 -11.10 1.59
C VAL A 55 -8.06 -12.09 1.18
N GLU A 56 -7.98 -12.43 -0.11
CA GLU A 56 -6.94 -13.31 -0.67
C GLU A 56 -5.54 -12.70 -0.53
N LEU A 57 -5.40 -11.40 -0.80
CA LEU A 57 -4.15 -10.69 -0.53
C LEU A 57 -3.79 -10.77 0.96
N GLY A 58 -4.74 -10.59 1.86
CA GLY A 58 -4.51 -10.76 3.29
C GLY A 58 -4.02 -12.15 3.66
N ALA A 59 -4.66 -13.18 3.12
CA ALA A 59 -4.30 -14.57 3.33
C ALA A 59 -2.90 -14.93 2.80
N SER A 60 -2.40 -14.21 1.78
CA SER A 60 -1.05 -14.41 1.24
C SER A 60 0.06 -14.12 2.25
N PHE A 61 -0.22 -13.34 3.30
CA PHE A 61 0.73 -13.00 4.36
C PHE A 61 0.66 -13.93 5.59
N GLY A 62 -0.29 -14.88 5.60
CA GLY A 62 -0.52 -15.81 6.69
C GLY A 62 -2.00 -16.02 7.00
N PRO A 63 -2.34 -16.88 7.98
CA PRO A 63 -3.72 -17.11 8.40
C PRO A 63 -4.38 -15.82 8.87
N VAL A 64 -5.55 -15.48 8.32
CA VAL A 64 -6.33 -14.31 8.73
C VAL A 64 -7.03 -14.60 10.07
N ALA A 65 -6.61 -13.93 11.13
CA ALA A 65 -7.20 -14.06 12.46
C ALA A 65 -8.27 -13.01 12.74
N ILE A 66 -8.15 -11.81 12.15
CA ILE A 66 -9.11 -10.72 12.28
C ILE A 66 -9.38 -10.16 10.90
N ASN A 67 -10.66 -9.96 10.58
CA ASN A 67 -11.09 -9.32 9.34
C ASN A 67 -12.30 -8.44 9.64
N ARG A 68 -12.08 -7.15 9.86
CA ARG A 68 -13.13 -6.19 10.22
C ARG A 68 -13.25 -5.10 9.18
N ALA A 69 -14.48 -4.80 8.80
CA ALA A 69 -14.79 -3.64 7.99
C ALA A 69 -15.66 -2.66 8.78
N TYR A 70 -15.41 -1.37 8.59
CA TYR A 70 -16.05 -0.28 9.30
C TYR A 70 -16.80 0.60 8.31
N GLY A 71 -18.07 0.90 8.60
CA GLY A 71 -18.87 1.76 7.76
C GLY A 71 -20.35 1.78 8.12
N ASN A 72 -21.12 2.56 7.38
CA ASN A 72 -22.56 2.61 7.48
C ASN A 72 -23.23 1.58 6.54
N TRP A 73 -23.37 0.34 7.02
CA TRP A 73 -23.86 -0.80 6.25
C TRP A 73 -25.31 -0.67 5.75
N GLN A 74 -26.08 0.31 6.25
CA GLN A 74 -27.42 0.64 5.76
C GLN A 74 -27.47 0.79 4.23
N TYR A 75 -26.38 1.26 3.62
CA TYR A 75 -26.30 1.59 2.20
C TYR A 75 -25.49 0.58 1.36
N PHE A 76 -24.84 -0.39 1.99
CA PHE A 76 -23.92 -1.32 1.33
C PHE A 76 -24.46 -2.76 1.24
N GLY A 77 -25.79 -2.93 1.31
CA GLY A 77 -26.42 -4.26 1.29
C GLY A 77 -26.10 -5.13 0.06
N ARG A 78 -25.67 -4.53 -1.06
CA ARG A 78 -25.24 -5.28 -2.27
C ARG A 78 -23.93 -6.05 -2.08
N TYR A 79 -23.15 -5.74 -1.06
CA TYR A 79 -21.92 -6.46 -0.72
C TYR A 79 -22.15 -7.66 0.20
N ARG A 80 -23.38 -7.90 0.67
CA ARG A 80 -23.71 -8.91 1.68
C ARG A 80 -23.04 -10.25 1.40
N ASP A 81 -23.24 -10.81 0.21
CA ASP A 81 -22.79 -12.17 -0.09
C ASP A 81 -21.25 -12.23 -0.16
N ALA A 82 -20.60 -11.21 -0.74
CA ALA A 82 -19.15 -11.11 -0.82
C ALA A 82 -18.49 -10.92 0.56
N LEU A 83 -19.08 -10.11 1.44
CA LEU A 83 -18.60 -9.88 2.80
C LEU A 83 -18.76 -11.12 3.68
N LEU A 84 -19.89 -11.83 3.55
CA LEU A 84 -20.12 -13.10 4.24
C LEU A 84 -19.15 -14.18 3.78
N GLN A 85 -18.93 -14.32 2.47
CA GLN A 85 -17.96 -15.26 1.93
C GLN A 85 -16.53 -14.95 2.41
N GLY A 86 -16.18 -13.67 2.52
CA GLY A 86 -14.90 -13.22 3.05
C GLY A 86 -14.74 -13.32 4.58
N SER A 87 -15.75 -13.83 5.29
CA SER A 87 -15.80 -13.88 6.76
C SER A 87 -15.47 -12.52 7.41
N VAL A 88 -15.98 -11.43 6.83
CA VAL A 88 -15.75 -10.07 7.31
C VAL A 88 -16.72 -9.75 8.44
N GLU A 89 -16.20 -9.37 9.60
CA GLU A 89 -16.98 -8.80 10.69
C GLU A 89 -17.34 -7.34 10.35
N LEU A 90 -18.64 -7.03 10.37
CA LEU A 90 -19.19 -5.75 9.95
C LEU A 90 -19.44 -4.83 11.15
N ILE A 91 -18.64 -3.78 11.29
CA ILE A 91 -18.76 -2.79 12.36
C ILE A 91 -19.58 -1.61 11.85
N GLN A 92 -20.82 -1.50 12.35
CA GLN A 92 -21.77 -0.46 11.96
C GLN A 92 -21.43 0.87 12.63
N LEU A 93 -21.34 1.94 11.83
CA LEU A 93 -21.12 3.31 12.29
C LEU A 93 -22.05 4.29 11.55
N PHE A 94 -22.95 4.93 12.27
CA PHE A 94 -23.80 5.98 11.71
C PHE A 94 -23.09 7.34 11.81
N PRO A 95 -23.09 8.16 10.73
CA PRO A 95 -22.59 9.53 10.85
C PRO A 95 -23.53 10.37 11.73
N PRO A 96 -23.00 11.24 12.61
CA PRO A 96 -23.81 12.05 13.53
C PRO A 96 -24.58 13.19 12.83
N GLY A 97 -24.41 13.33 11.51
CA GLY A 97 -25.13 14.28 10.67
C GLY A 97 -24.81 14.05 9.20
N ALA A 98 -25.62 14.61 8.30
CA ALA A 98 -25.49 14.39 6.85
C ALA A 98 -24.08 14.74 6.31
N SER A 99 -23.45 15.78 6.87
CA SER A 99 -22.13 16.26 6.45
C SER A 99 -20.96 15.72 7.30
N ALA A 100 -21.23 14.87 8.31
CA ALA A 100 -20.20 14.39 9.22
C ALA A 100 -19.54 13.10 8.73
N LYS A 101 -18.25 12.92 9.06
CA LYS A 101 -17.59 11.60 8.97
C LYS A 101 -18.24 10.63 9.98
N ASN A 102 -18.29 9.34 9.66
CA ASN A 102 -18.88 8.30 10.51
C ASN A 102 -17.98 7.86 11.69
N GLY A 103 -16.73 8.33 11.74
CA GLY A 103 -15.75 7.94 12.76
C GLY A 103 -15.15 6.54 12.57
N ALA A 104 -15.25 5.97 11.36
CA ALA A 104 -14.68 4.67 11.01
C ALA A 104 -13.17 4.63 11.23
N ASP A 105 -12.47 5.69 10.83
CA ASP A 105 -11.06 5.94 11.09
C ASP A 105 -10.67 5.78 12.57
N ILE A 106 -11.37 6.47 13.46
CA ILE A 106 -11.11 6.43 14.90
C ILE A 106 -11.40 5.05 15.47
N LYS A 107 -12.57 4.47 15.16
CA LYS A 107 -12.96 3.17 15.71
C LYS A 107 -12.01 2.06 15.25
N LEU A 108 -11.65 2.08 13.97
CA LEU A 108 -10.65 1.18 13.39
C LEU A 108 -9.32 1.27 14.13
N CYS A 109 -8.81 2.48 14.36
CA CYS A 109 -7.55 2.67 15.05
C CYS A 109 -7.59 2.13 16.49
N LEU A 110 -8.67 2.38 17.22
CA LEU A 110 -8.86 1.87 18.58
C LEU A 110 -8.84 0.34 18.61
N ASP A 111 -9.69 -0.29 17.80
CA ASP A 111 -9.80 -1.75 17.73
C ASP A 111 -8.46 -2.39 17.34
N ALA A 112 -7.77 -1.86 16.33
CA ALA A 112 -6.46 -2.36 15.92
C ALA A 112 -5.42 -2.29 17.04
N THR A 113 -5.40 -1.19 17.82
CA THR A 113 -4.48 -1.08 18.97
C THR A 113 -4.84 -2.02 20.11
N GLU A 114 -6.13 -2.22 20.39
CA GLU A 114 -6.60 -3.15 21.42
C GLU A 114 -6.24 -4.59 21.05
N ASP A 115 -6.56 -5.00 19.82
CA ASP A 115 -6.27 -6.35 19.32
C ASP A 115 -4.78 -6.65 19.36
N LEU A 116 -3.92 -5.70 18.99
CA LEU A 116 -2.48 -5.88 19.07
C LEU A 116 -1.96 -6.11 20.50
N SER A 117 -2.63 -5.53 21.51
CA SER A 117 -2.29 -5.75 22.90
C SER A 117 -2.77 -7.12 23.41
N ARG A 118 -3.88 -7.63 22.86
CA ARG A 118 -4.53 -8.88 23.29
C ARG A 118 -3.99 -10.10 22.57
N PHE A 119 -3.62 -9.97 21.30
CA PHE A 119 -3.33 -11.08 20.41
C PHE A 119 -1.88 -11.03 19.92
N ALA A 120 -0.97 -11.61 20.72
CA ALA A 120 0.47 -11.61 20.43
C ALA A 120 0.87 -12.34 19.13
N HIS A 121 0.00 -13.21 18.63
CA HIS A 121 0.20 -14.01 17.41
C HIS A 121 -0.06 -13.21 16.12
N ILE A 122 -0.74 -12.05 16.19
CA ILE A 122 -0.90 -11.15 15.04
C ILE A 122 0.46 -10.52 14.76
N LYS A 123 1.07 -10.86 13.61
CA LYS A 123 2.38 -10.32 13.18
C LYS A 123 2.28 -9.34 12.02
N THR A 124 1.24 -9.45 11.21
CA THR A 124 0.99 -8.57 10.07
C THR A 124 -0.36 -7.88 10.25
N VAL A 125 -0.36 -6.56 10.12
CA VAL A 125 -1.57 -5.74 10.13
C VAL A 125 -1.75 -5.10 8.77
N ILE A 126 -2.94 -5.23 8.21
CA ILE A 126 -3.34 -4.62 6.95
C ILE A 126 -4.42 -3.59 7.25
N VAL A 127 -4.17 -2.35 6.84
CA VAL A 127 -5.16 -1.27 6.93
C VAL A 127 -5.56 -0.87 5.51
N VAL A 128 -6.84 -1.04 5.21
CA VAL A 128 -7.43 -0.68 3.92
C VAL A 128 -8.11 0.68 4.07
N GLY A 129 -7.49 1.72 3.52
CA GLY A 129 -7.94 3.11 3.60
C GLY A 129 -6.84 4.07 3.13
N GLY A 130 -7.27 5.27 2.71
CA GLY A 130 -6.39 6.32 2.20
C GLY A 130 -6.20 7.55 3.11
N ASP A 131 -6.87 7.64 4.26
CA ASP A 131 -6.82 8.82 5.14
C ASP A 131 -5.50 8.95 5.92
N SER A 132 -5.06 10.19 6.20
CA SER A 132 -3.94 10.49 7.10
C SER A 132 -4.22 10.10 8.56
N ASP A 133 -5.48 9.98 8.95
CA ASP A 133 -5.88 9.72 10.34
C ASP A 133 -5.40 8.35 10.86
N TYR A 134 -4.92 7.46 9.98
CA TYR A 134 -4.29 6.19 10.37
C TYR A 134 -2.80 6.31 10.77
N MET A 135 -2.14 7.46 10.55
CA MET A 135 -0.72 7.62 10.88
C MET A 135 -0.37 7.34 12.37
N PRO A 136 -1.18 7.76 13.37
CA PRO A 136 -0.93 7.41 14.76
C PRO A 136 -1.00 5.90 15.02
N VAL A 137 -1.96 5.18 14.42
CA VAL A 137 -2.03 3.72 14.56
C VAL A 137 -0.84 3.04 13.87
N ALA A 138 -0.36 3.56 12.73
CA ALA A 138 0.87 3.05 12.12
C ALA A 138 2.05 3.07 13.07
N GLN A 139 2.24 4.18 13.80
CA GLN A 139 3.32 4.29 14.78
C GLN A 139 3.19 3.23 15.88
N LYS A 140 1.97 2.98 16.38
CA LYS A 140 1.71 1.96 17.41
C LYS A 140 1.96 0.54 16.90
N ILE A 141 1.49 0.21 15.69
CA ILE A 141 1.72 -1.09 15.04
C ILE A 141 3.23 -1.34 14.89
N LYS A 142 3.98 -0.34 14.40
CA LYS A 142 5.44 -0.42 14.23
C LYS A 142 6.17 -0.55 15.55
N ALA A 143 5.79 0.25 16.56
CA ALA A 143 6.37 0.17 17.89
C ALA A 143 6.14 -1.19 18.57
N ALA A 144 5.01 -1.85 18.27
CA ALA A 144 4.73 -3.22 18.70
C ALA A 144 5.51 -4.30 17.92
N GLY A 145 6.39 -3.91 16.98
CA GLY A 145 7.20 -4.83 16.18
C GLY A 145 6.37 -5.64 15.19
N ARG A 146 5.28 -5.07 14.66
CA ARG A 146 4.39 -5.71 13.69
C ARG A 146 4.61 -5.14 12.30
N THR A 147 4.51 -5.99 11.28
CA THR A 147 4.51 -5.55 9.89
C THR A 147 3.20 -4.81 9.60
N LEU A 148 3.30 -3.69 8.89
CA LEU A 148 2.16 -2.85 8.52
C LEU A 148 2.11 -2.71 7.01
N ILE A 149 1.00 -3.14 6.44
CA ILE A 149 0.69 -3.02 5.03
C ILE A 149 -0.49 -2.06 4.88
N GLY A 150 -0.29 -0.97 4.15
CA GLY A 150 -1.39 -0.08 3.77
C GLY A 150 -1.94 -0.45 2.41
N ILE A 151 -3.26 -0.34 2.25
CA ILE A 151 -3.93 -0.48 0.95
C ILE A 151 -4.82 0.73 0.74
N GLY A 152 -4.74 1.38 -0.42
CA GLY A 152 -5.60 2.52 -0.71
C GLY A 152 -5.73 2.81 -2.19
N ASN A 153 -6.67 3.69 -2.55
CA ASN A 153 -6.80 4.19 -3.92
C ASN A 153 -5.70 5.21 -4.20
N ARG A 154 -4.99 5.06 -5.33
CA ARG A 154 -3.92 5.96 -5.77
C ARG A 154 -4.27 7.45 -5.75
N LYS A 155 -5.48 7.85 -6.13
CA LYS A 155 -5.88 9.26 -6.19
C LYS A 155 -6.17 9.87 -4.81
N ASN A 156 -6.74 9.08 -3.91
CA ASN A 156 -7.30 9.57 -2.65
C ASN A 156 -6.43 9.23 -1.43
N THR A 157 -5.34 8.49 -1.63
CA THR A 157 -4.40 8.11 -0.56
C THR A 157 -3.50 9.28 -0.18
N ASN A 158 -3.47 9.61 1.11
CA ASN A 158 -2.51 10.54 1.68
C ASN A 158 -1.07 9.98 1.59
N LYS A 159 -0.14 10.75 1.01
CA LYS A 159 1.25 10.32 0.80
C LYS A 159 2.00 10.05 2.12
N HIS A 160 1.71 10.80 3.18
CA HIS A 160 2.34 10.61 4.49
C HIS A 160 1.85 9.33 5.17
N TRP A 161 0.56 9.03 5.04
CA TRP A 161 0.00 7.74 5.46
C TRP A 161 0.71 6.58 4.75
N ALA A 162 0.79 6.64 3.41
CA ALA A 162 1.43 5.58 2.65
C ALA A 162 2.91 5.37 3.02
N LYS A 163 3.64 6.47 3.24
CA LYS A 163 5.04 6.43 3.71
C LYS A 163 5.21 5.97 5.15
N SER A 164 4.16 6.02 5.96
CA SER A 164 4.22 5.54 7.35
C SER A 164 4.24 4.01 7.44
N CYS A 165 3.72 3.32 6.42
CA CYS A 165 3.65 1.87 6.34
C CYS A 165 5.02 1.21 6.10
N HIS A 166 5.13 -0.11 6.33
CA HIS A 166 6.29 -0.87 5.88
C HIS A 166 6.19 -1.21 4.40
N GLU A 167 4.97 -1.46 3.95
CA GLU A 167 4.62 -1.72 2.56
C GLU A 167 3.30 -1.01 2.24
N PHE A 168 3.15 -0.51 1.02
CA PHE A 168 1.89 0.07 0.56
C PHE A 168 1.50 -0.51 -0.80
N ARG A 169 0.22 -0.83 -0.97
CA ARG A 169 -0.34 -1.35 -2.23
C ARG A 169 -1.48 -0.46 -2.69
N PHE A 170 -1.41 -0.01 -3.93
CA PHE A 170 -2.52 0.70 -4.55
C PHE A 170 -3.57 -0.31 -5.03
N TYR A 171 -4.83 -0.06 -4.68
CA TYR A 171 -5.94 -0.96 -4.96
C TYR A 171 -6.13 -1.24 -6.46
N ASP A 172 -5.99 -0.22 -7.30
CA ASP A 172 -6.00 -0.33 -8.76
C ASP A 172 -5.00 -1.37 -9.28
N SER A 173 -3.80 -1.39 -8.70
CA SER A 173 -2.75 -2.35 -9.07
C SER A 173 -3.01 -3.78 -8.55
N LEU A 174 -3.97 -3.98 -7.65
CA LEU A 174 -4.38 -5.30 -7.17
C LEU A 174 -5.46 -5.93 -8.06
N ILE A 175 -6.43 -5.15 -8.53
CA ILE A 175 -7.60 -5.64 -9.27
C ILE A 175 -7.37 -5.69 -10.78
N GLU A 176 -6.45 -4.89 -11.30
CA GLU A 176 -6.04 -4.92 -12.70
C GLU A 176 -4.62 -5.49 -12.84
N PRO A 177 -4.40 -6.80 -12.59
CA PRO A 177 -3.19 -7.44 -13.05
C PRO A 177 -3.26 -7.51 -14.59
N GLU A 178 -2.63 -6.52 -15.22
CA GLU A 178 -2.27 -6.51 -16.64
C GLU A 178 -3.42 -6.39 -17.64
N ALA A 179 -3.95 -5.16 -17.79
CA ALA A 179 -4.47 -4.67 -19.06
C ALA A 179 -4.12 -3.18 -19.24
N LEU A 180 -3.68 -2.85 -20.44
CA LEU A 180 -3.12 -1.55 -20.87
C LEU A 180 -4.05 -0.34 -20.61
N VAL A 181 -3.49 0.71 -20.02
CA VAL A 181 -3.82 2.13 -20.30
C VAL A 181 -2.55 2.95 -20.07
N ASP A 182 -1.70 3.15 -21.06
CA ASP A 182 -1.78 4.27 -22.01
C ASP A 182 -2.08 5.64 -21.35
N SER A 183 -1.43 5.91 -20.21
CA SER A 183 -1.26 7.28 -19.72
C SER A 183 -0.13 7.96 -20.48
N LYS A 184 -0.49 8.61 -21.58
CA LYS A 184 0.29 9.62 -22.32
C LYS A 184 1.68 9.18 -22.80
N LYS A 185 1.72 8.49 -23.93
CA LYS A 185 2.76 8.75 -24.94
C LYS A 185 2.61 10.20 -25.44
N GLY A 186 3.25 11.12 -24.74
CA GLY A 186 3.42 12.51 -25.15
C GLY A 186 4.64 13.08 -24.44
N ASP A 187 5.73 13.23 -25.19
CA ASP A 187 6.96 13.98 -24.85
C ASP A 187 7.79 13.55 -23.63
N ALA A 188 8.27 12.30 -23.64
CA ALA A 188 9.44 11.93 -22.83
C ALA A 188 10.54 11.21 -23.65
N ARG A 189 10.63 11.50 -24.96
CA ARG A 189 11.71 10.96 -25.82
C ARG A 189 12.66 11.99 -26.41
N GLU A 190 12.51 13.28 -26.12
CA GLU A 190 13.48 14.31 -26.48
C GLU A 190 13.69 15.31 -25.34
N ALA A 191 14.51 14.92 -24.36
CA ALA A 191 15.23 15.85 -23.49
C ALA A 191 16.44 15.16 -22.85
N ALA A 192 17.25 14.48 -23.68
CA ALA A 192 18.60 14.11 -23.30
C ALA A 192 19.52 15.34 -23.45
N THR A 193 19.26 16.39 -22.67
CA THR A 193 20.18 17.51 -22.40
C THR A 193 19.51 18.40 -21.35
N THR A 194 20.12 18.46 -20.17
CA THR A 194 19.80 19.33 -19.03
C THR A 194 18.34 19.28 -18.56
N SER A 195 18.03 18.50 -17.52
CA SER A 195 16.65 18.36 -17.07
C SER A 195 16.48 18.19 -15.55
N PRO A 196 15.32 18.66 -15.02
CA PRO A 196 14.94 18.70 -13.61
C PRO A 196 14.93 17.32 -12.95
N ALA A 197 14.94 17.30 -11.61
CA ALA A 197 15.02 16.12 -10.77
C ALA A 197 14.17 14.93 -11.28
N ASN A 198 14.82 13.81 -11.63
CA ASN A 198 14.14 12.53 -11.87
C ASN A 198 13.98 11.83 -10.52
N PRO A 199 12.76 11.78 -9.93
CA PRO A 199 12.59 11.28 -8.56
C PRO A 199 12.98 9.80 -8.39
N ALA A 200 12.81 8.97 -9.44
CA ALA A 200 13.26 7.58 -9.44
C ALA A 200 14.79 7.48 -9.42
N ALA A 201 15.48 8.33 -10.18
CA ALA A 201 16.93 8.42 -10.14
C ALA A 201 17.44 8.90 -8.78
N ASP A 202 16.75 9.84 -8.14
CA ASP A 202 17.14 10.36 -6.82
C ASP A 202 16.96 9.31 -5.71
N LEU A 203 15.86 8.55 -5.73
CA LEU A 203 15.67 7.41 -4.83
C LEU A 203 16.73 6.33 -5.05
N LEU A 204 17.03 6.00 -6.30
CA LEU A 204 18.09 5.06 -6.65
C LEU A 204 19.46 5.54 -6.14
N ARG A 205 19.79 6.82 -6.35
CA ARG A 205 21.05 7.40 -5.87
C ARG A 205 21.17 7.31 -4.36
N ARG A 206 20.12 7.70 -3.65
CA ARG A 206 20.08 7.65 -2.18
C ARG A 206 20.23 6.23 -1.66
N ALA A 207 19.54 5.25 -2.26
CA ALA A 207 19.66 3.86 -1.86
C ALA A 207 21.06 3.29 -2.08
N LEU A 208 21.69 3.58 -3.23
CA LEU A 208 23.05 3.14 -3.53
C LEU A 208 24.07 3.78 -2.58
N HIS A 209 23.93 5.07 -2.29
CA HIS A 209 24.80 5.77 -1.33
C HIS A 209 24.75 5.11 0.05
N LEU A 210 23.55 4.95 0.62
CA LEU A 210 23.35 4.34 1.93
C LEU A 210 23.88 2.90 2.00
N LEU A 211 23.67 2.10 0.95
CA LEU A 211 24.20 0.73 0.90
C LEU A 211 25.73 0.72 0.82
N SER A 212 26.32 1.61 0.02
CA SER A 212 27.78 1.70 -0.10
C SER A 212 28.45 2.14 1.21
N GLU A 213 27.84 3.09 1.93
CA GLU A 213 28.33 3.51 3.26
C GLU A 213 28.19 2.38 4.29
N SER A 214 27.07 1.65 4.26
CA SER A 214 26.83 0.55 5.21
C SER A 214 27.74 -0.66 5.01
N THR A 215 28.13 -0.94 3.76
CA THR A 215 28.99 -2.09 3.41
C THR A 215 30.47 -1.72 3.39
N GLY A 216 30.80 -0.42 3.31
CA GLY A 216 32.16 0.05 3.07
C GLY A 216 32.65 -0.21 1.64
N GLU A 217 31.80 -0.74 0.76
CA GLU A 217 32.14 -1.10 -0.62
C GLU A 217 31.44 -0.19 -1.63
N PRO A 218 32.13 0.23 -2.70
CA PRO A 218 31.51 1.04 -3.75
C PRO A 218 30.50 0.25 -4.59
N TRP A 219 30.62 -1.08 -4.66
CA TRP A 219 29.71 -1.95 -5.40
C TRP A 219 28.76 -2.63 -4.43
N VAL A 220 27.46 -2.51 -4.68
CA VAL A 220 26.43 -3.08 -3.80
C VAL A 220 25.62 -4.13 -4.55
N ASN A 221 25.20 -5.19 -3.86
CA ASN A 221 24.39 -6.24 -4.45
C ASN A 221 23.02 -5.68 -4.89
N LYS A 222 22.67 -5.86 -6.18
CA LYS A 222 21.39 -5.43 -6.76
C LYS A 222 20.18 -5.93 -5.98
N ALA A 223 20.25 -7.14 -5.42
CA ALA A 223 19.17 -7.74 -4.65
C ALA A 223 18.79 -6.92 -3.41
N ASN A 224 19.73 -6.12 -2.87
CA ASN A 224 19.51 -5.29 -1.69
C ASN A 224 18.98 -3.89 -2.02
N VAL A 225 19.10 -3.44 -3.28
CA VAL A 225 18.76 -2.07 -3.67
C VAL A 225 17.26 -1.84 -3.70
N LEU A 226 16.50 -2.69 -4.38
CA LEU A 226 15.03 -2.52 -4.45
C LEU A 226 14.36 -2.65 -3.07
N PRO A 227 14.72 -3.60 -2.20
CA PRO A 227 14.22 -3.63 -0.82
C PRO A 227 14.51 -2.35 -0.04
N LEU A 228 15.71 -1.75 -0.18
CA LEU A 228 16.00 -0.48 0.48
C LEU A 228 15.17 0.68 -0.11
N ILE A 229 15.01 0.73 -1.43
CA ILE A 229 14.13 1.73 -2.06
C ILE A 229 12.71 1.62 -1.49
N LYS A 230 12.16 0.41 -1.39
CA LYS A 230 10.83 0.18 -0.80
C LYS A 230 10.74 0.53 0.69
N ARG A 231 11.85 0.43 1.43
CA ARG A 231 11.90 0.94 2.83
C ARG A 231 11.93 2.46 2.91
N LEU A 232 12.53 3.13 1.92
CA LEU A 232 12.58 4.60 1.83
C LEU A 232 11.26 5.19 1.31
N ASP A 233 10.63 4.50 0.36
CA ASP A 233 9.33 4.84 -0.18
C ASP A 233 8.50 3.56 -0.42
N PRO A 234 7.57 3.22 0.49
CA PRO A 234 6.71 2.03 0.37
C PRO A 234 5.81 2.01 -0.88
N THR A 235 5.57 3.17 -1.49
CA THR A 235 4.73 3.33 -2.69
C THR A 235 5.50 3.16 -3.99
N PHE A 236 6.82 2.95 -3.93
CA PHE A 236 7.66 2.91 -5.12
C PHE A 236 7.32 1.74 -6.05
N ASP A 237 6.87 2.07 -7.26
CA ASP A 237 6.73 1.17 -8.39
C ASP A 237 7.44 1.77 -9.63
N PRO A 238 8.40 1.07 -10.27
CA PRO A 238 9.01 1.50 -11.51
C PRO A 238 8.00 1.86 -12.62
N LYS A 239 6.82 1.23 -12.63
CA LYS A 239 5.77 1.49 -13.62
C LYS A 239 5.20 2.90 -13.52
N ASP A 240 5.16 3.47 -12.32
CA ASP A 240 4.72 4.87 -12.11
C ASP A 240 5.66 5.88 -12.78
N PHE A 241 6.87 5.45 -13.15
CA PHE A 241 7.88 6.22 -13.88
C PHE A 241 8.04 5.78 -15.34
N GLY A 242 7.13 4.93 -15.84
CA GLY A 242 7.13 4.47 -17.23
C GLY A 242 8.06 3.30 -17.52
N TYR A 243 8.58 2.60 -16.50
CA TYR A 243 9.42 1.42 -16.67
C TYR A 243 8.62 0.13 -16.42
N ALA A 244 8.72 -0.89 -17.27
CA ALA A 244 8.02 -2.16 -17.08
C ALA A 244 8.47 -2.92 -15.81
N GLY A 245 9.66 -2.59 -15.30
CA GLY A 245 10.14 -3.08 -14.01
C GLY A 245 11.50 -2.52 -13.63
N PHE A 246 11.98 -2.92 -12.44
CA PHE A 246 13.24 -2.40 -11.88
C PHE A 246 14.45 -2.68 -12.79
N GLY A 247 14.46 -3.81 -13.50
CA GLY A 247 15.52 -4.13 -14.46
C GLY A 247 15.57 -3.17 -15.66
N GLU A 248 14.43 -2.76 -16.19
CA GLU A 248 14.35 -1.79 -17.30
C GLU A 248 14.71 -0.38 -16.82
N MET A 249 14.24 0.01 -15.63
CA MET A 249 14.63 1.27 -15.01
C MET A 249 16.15 1.40 -14.88
N LEU A 250 16.84 0.35 -14.41
CA LEU A 250 18.31 0.38 -14.32
C LEU A 250 19.00 0.54 -15.67
N LYS A 251 18.44 -0.02 -16.75
CA LYS A 251 18.95 0.17 -18.12
C LYS A 251 18.73 1.60 -18.59
N ALA A 252 17.54 2.15 -18.37
CA ALA A 252 17.21 3.52 -18.75
C ALA A 252 18.01 4.57 -17.96
N LEU A 253 18.44 4.24 -16.73
CA LEU A 253 19.24 5.11 -15.87
C LEU A 253 20.75 4.81 -15.94
N GLU A 254 21.25 4.23 -17.02
CA GLU A 254 22.68 3.92 -17.20
C GLU A 254 23.61 5.14 -17.09
N ALA A 255 23.10 6.35 -17.34
CA ALA A 255 23.83 7.59 -17.11
C ALA A 255 24.12 7.84 -15.61
N VAL A 256 23.35 7.24 -14.70
CA VAL A 256 23.42 7.42 -13.24
C VAL A 256 24.01 6.20 -12.54
N VAL A 257 23.75 4.99 -13.05
CA VAL A 257 24.15 3.74 -12.40
C VAL A 257 25.01 2.88 -13.34
N GLU A 258 26.07 2.32 -12.78
CA GLU A 258 26.85 1.27 -13.41
C GLU A 258 26.36 -0.11 -12.94
N VAL A 259 26.20 -1.03 -13.89
CA VAL A 259 25.80 -2.42 -13.61
C VAL A 259 26.95 -3.35 -13.96
N ARG A 260 27.45 -4.09 -12.97
CA ARG A 260 28.45 -5.15 -13.16
C ARG A 260 27.79 -6.51 -12.97
N LYS A 261 27.98 -7.41 -13.93
CA LYS A 261 27.62 -8.83 -13.78
C LYS A 261 28.82 -9.59 -13.21
N SER A 262 28.62 -10.36 -12.15
CA SER A 262 29.50 -11.46 -11.74
C SER A 262 28.81 -12.80 -11.99
N GLU A 263 29.54 -13.91 -11.89
CA GLU A 263 29.00 -15.27 -12.12
C GLU A 263 27.76 -15.55 -11.24
N ASP A 264 27.74 -15.03 -10.01
CA ASP A 264 26.66 -15.30 -9.05
C ASP A 264 25.69 -14.13 -8.79
N ALA A 265 26.02 -12.89 -9.17
CA ALA A 265 25.21 -11.72 -8.81
C ALA A 265 25.37 -10.49 -9.72
N HIS A 266 24.35 -9.64 -9.70
CA HIS A 266 24.42 -8.31 -10.29
C HIS A 266 24.81 -7.30 -9.21
N HIS A 267 25.83 -6.50 -9.47
CA HIS A 267 26.28 -5.43 -8.59
C HIS A 267 26.00 -4.06 -9.23
N LEU A 268 25.64 -3.09 -8.41
CA LEU A 268 25.31 -1.73 -8.79
C LEU A 268 26.26 -0.75 -8.10
N ARG A 269 26.60 0.34 -8.79
CA ARG A 269 27.37 1.45 -8.24
C ARG A 269 26.91 2.76 -8.89
N LEU A 270 27.01 3.87 -8.14
CA LEU A 270 26.85 5.21 -8.72
C LEU A 270 27.96 5.52 -9.73
N ARG A 271 27.55 5.99 -10.91
CA ARG A 271 28.49 6.49 -11.92
C ARG A 271 29.13 7.77 -11.40
N ARG A 272 30.47 7.86 -11.48
CA ARG A 272 31.24 9.05 -11.12
C ARG A 272 31.29 10.06 -12.25
#